data_AF-A0A2K3MYP2-F1
#
_entry.id   AF-A0A2K3MYP2-F1
#
_cell.length_a   1.000
_cell.length_b   1.000
_cell.length_c   1.000
_cell.angle_alpha   90.00
_cell.angle_beta   90.00
_cell.angle_gamma   90.00
#
_symmetry.space_group_name_H-M   'P 1'
#
loop_
_entity.id
_entity.type
_entity.pdbx_description
1 polymer ?
#
loop_
_entity_poly.entity_id
_entity_poly.type
_entity_poly.pdbx_seq_one_letter_code
_entity_poly.pdbx_strand_id
1 'polypeptide(L)'
;MEVTPSHSSNLILTPMNFKLQEIARNQDKHLKDKFKLIDTTNMWVSLRAIKRLIDTNRLKPKKPSISKENDYDQTLLQETNAGPVVQFFDNVIGVSTPESRFLPFDATSDLLLLQSDLYTCRAGVLSRNPARSNPLNPVIDLGPEFEKIGDFQSRFKSIPSIIGLDSLTVRGDVWFGANITLKAISPQIWDSQEPCQIPNLYVAEALLSCEGAQAI
;
A
#
# COMPACT_ATOMS: atom_id res chain seq x y z
N MET A 1 15.90 0.46 -11.97
CA MET A 1 14.94 0.67 -10.89
C MET A 1 13.56 0.70 -11.50
N GLU A 2 12.59 0.01 -10.92
CA GLU A 2 11.21 0.06 -11.41
C GLU A 2 10.46 1.17 -10.70
N VAL A 3 9.73 1.96 -11.48
CA VAL A 3 8.90 3.06 -11.00
C VAL A 3 7.48 2.87 -11.53
N THR A 4 6.50 3.35 -10.79
CA THR A 4 5.11 3.42 -11.25
C THR A 4 4.68 4.89 -11.33
N PRO A 5 3.85 5.30 -12.30
CA PRO A 5 3.28 6.65 -12.32
C PRO A 5 2.48 6.91 -11.04
N SER A 6 2.56 8.13 -10.49
CA SER A 6 1.75 8.55 -9.34
C SER A 6 0.28 8.81 -9.69
N HIS A 7 0.01 9.13 -10.96
CA HIS A 7 -1.33 9.31 -11.50
C HIS A 7 -1.53 8.39 -12.70
N SER A 8 -2.75 7.90 -12.89
CA SER A 8 -3.23 7.08 -14.01
C SER A 8 -3.29 7.89 -15.32
N SER A 9 -2.17 8.52 -15.67
CA SER A 9 -1.92 9.10 -16.97
C SER A 9 -1.04 8.13 -17.74
N ASN A 10 -1.52 7.72 -18.92
CA ASN A 10 -0.82 6.83 -19.83
C ASN A 10 0.53 7.46 -20.22
N LEU A 11 1.58 7.17 -19.46
CA LEU A 11 2.93 7.53 -19.84
C LEU A 11 3.32 6.60 -20.98
N ILE A 12 3.27 7.17 -22.18
CA ILE A 12 3.83 6.61 -23.41
C ILE A 12 5.24 6.13 -23.08
N LEU A 13 5.55 4.90 -23.52
CA LEU A 13 6.83 4.19 -23.37
C LEU A 13 7.99 4.88 -24.13
N THR A 14 8.23 6.17 -23.86
CA THR A 14 9.44 6.86 -24.29
C THR A 14 10.49 6.73 -23.20
N PRO A 15 11.77 6.52 -23.55
CA PRO A 15 12.86 6.65 -22.60
C PRO A 15 12.87 8.07 -22.05
N MET A 16 12.35 8.27 -20.84
CA MET A 16 12.47 9.53 -20.12
C MET A 16 13.72 9.50 -19.27
N ASN A 17 14.60 10.48 -19.48
CA ASN A 17 15.66 10.79 -18.52
C ASN A 17 15.01 11.57 -17.38
N PHE A 18 14.69 10.91 -16.28
CA PHE A 18 14.18 11.56 -15.07
C PHE A 18 15.33 11.73 -14.05
N LYS A 19 15.31 12.83 -13.29
CA LYS A 19 16.23 13.00 -12.16
C LYS A 19 15.71 12.22 -10.96
N LEU A 20 16.58 11.71 -10.10
CA LEU A 20 16.20 11.04 -8.83
C LEU A 20 15.29 11.90 -7.94
N GLN A 21 15.32 13.22 -8.11
CA GLN A 21 14.47 14.18 -7.41
C GLN A 21 13.00 14.15 -7.86
N GLU A 22 12.68 13.48 -8.96
CA GLU A 22 11.31 13.37 -9.51
C GLU A 22 10.58 12.10 -9.03
N ILE A 23 11.25 11.25 -8.22
CA ILE A 23 10.72 10.01 -7.67
C ILE A 23 10.32 10.22 -6.20
N ALA A 24 9.04 10.03 -5.88
CA ALA A 24 8.56 9.89 -4.52
C ALA A 24 8.96 8.54 -3.92
N ARG A 25 9.33 8.55 -2.64
CA ARG A 25 9.48 7.32 -1.86
C ARG A 25 8.10 6.82 -1.42
N ASN A 26 7.92 5.50 -1.41
CA ASN A 26 6.64 4.88 -1.05
C ASN A 26 6.15 5.25 0.37
N GLN A 27 7.08 5.56 1.29
CA GLN A 27 6.77 5.93 2.68
C GLN A 27 6.10 7.31 2.83
N ASP A 28 6.14 8.17 1.80
CA ASP A 28 5.58 9.52 1.86
C ASP A 28 4.15 9.57 1.26
N LYS A 29 3.17 8.96 1.94
CA LYS A 29 1.76 8.93 1.49
C LYS A 29 1.20 10.33 1.18
N HIS A 30 1.61 11.36 1.92
CA HIS A 30 1.18 12.76 1.74
C HIS A 30 1.87 13.52 0.59
N LEU A 31 2.88 12.93 -0.06
CA LEU A 31 3.64 13.61 -1.11
C LEU A 31 3.38 13.06 -2.52
N LYS A 32 2.53 12.04 -2.67
CA LYS A 32 2.25 11.40 -3.97
C LYS A 32 1.81 12.40 -5.05
N ASP A 33 1.08 13.45 -4.68
CA ASP A 33 0.61 14.50 -5.61
C ASP A 33 1.70 15.46 -6.11
N LYS A 34 2.88 15.47 -5.46
CA LYS A 34 3.99 16.37 -5.84
C LYS A 34 4.98 15.72 -6.80
N PHE A 35 4.99 14.39 -6.90
CA PHE A 35 5.96 13.65 -7.68
C PHE A 35 5.28 12.92 -8.83
N LYS A 36 5.99 12.74 -9.95
CA LYS A 36 5.43 12.08 -11.16
C LYS A 36 5.54 10.56 -11.10
N LEU A 37 6.51 10.06 -10.33
CA LEU A 37 6.88 8.66 -10.28
C LEU A 37 7.02 8.22 -8.83
N ILE A 38 6.59 6.99 -8.54
CA ILE A 38 6.70 6.34 -7.24
C ILE A 38 7.70 5.20 -7.35
N ASP A 39 8.63 5.13 -6.39
CA ASP A 39 9.55 4.02 -6.22
C ASP A 39 8.80 2.74 -5.85
N THR A 40 8.92 1.70 -6.68
CA THR A 40 8.32 0.39 -6.40
C THR A 40 9.17 -0.50 -5.49
N THR A 41 10.36 -0.03 -5.11
CA THR A 41 11.43 -0.75 -4.38
C THR A 41 12.07 -1.91 -5.15
N ASN A 42 11.53 -2.27 -6.32
CA ASN A 42 12.11 -3.27 -7.21
C ASN A 42 13.34 -2.70 -7.96
N MET A 43 14.50 -3.31 -7.74
CA MET A 43 15.76 -2.89 -8.35
C MET A 43 16.53 -4.03 -9.01
N TRP A 44 17.18 -3.70 -10.12
CA TRP A 44 18.11 -4.56 -10.83
C TRP A 44 19.49 -3.91 -10.77
N VAL A 45 20.49 -4.64 -10.29
CA VAL A 45 21.82 -4.07 -10.04
C VAL A 45 22.91 -4.97 -10.64
N SER A 46 23.89 -4.34 -11.29
CA SER A 46 25.08 -5.03 -11.77
C SER A 46 26.04 -5.35 -10.62
N LEU A 47 26.27 -6.64 -10.37
CA LEU A 47 27.23 -7.09 -9.35
C LEU A 47 28.66 -6.58 -9.60
N ARG A 48 29.05 -6.42 -10.88
CA ARG A 48 30.34 -5.82 -11.25
C ARG A 48 30.45 -4.37 -10.82
N ALA A 49 29.37 -3.60 -10.96
CA ALA A 49 29.31 -2.21 -10.52
C ALA A 49 29.39 -2.12 -8.99
N ILE A 50 28.68 -3.00 -8.26
CA ILE A 50 28.78 -3.10 -6.80
C ILE A 50 30.23 -3.39 -6.38
N LYS A 51 30.87 -4.40 -6.98
CA LYS A 51 32.27 -4.74 -6.69
C LYS A 51 33.19 -3.54 -6.88
N ARG A 52 33.07 -2.81 -7.99
CA ARG A 52 33.85 -1.58 -8.25
C ARG A 52 33.63 -0.51 -7.17
N LEU A 53 32.39 -0.30 -6.72
CA LEU A 53 32.07 0.70 -5.69
C LEU A 53 32.65 0.32 -4.32
N ILE A 54 32.69 -0.97 -4.00
CA ILE A 54 33.33 -1.51 -2.79
C ILE A 54 34.86 -1.36 -2.89
N ASP A 55 35.47 -1.84 -3.98
CA ASP A 55 36.92 -1.81 -4.20
C ASP A 55 37.47 -0.37 -4.19
N THR A 56 36.69 0.60 -4.68
CA THR A 56 37.04 2.03 -4.69
C THR A 56 36.63 2.78 -3.42
N ASN A 57 36.06 2.08 -2.43
CA ASN A 57 35.58 2.65 -1.16
C ASN A 57 34.63 3.85 -1.34
N ARG A 58 33.87 3.86 -2.45
CA ARG A 58 32.85 4.89 -2.78
C ARG A 58 31.51 4.57 -2.13
N LEU A 59 31.26 3.30 -1.81
CA LEU A 59 30.08 2.87 -1.06
C LEU A 59 30.28 3.12 0.44
N LYS A 60 30.23 4.39 0.85
CA LYS A 60 30.21 4.77 2.27
C LYS A 60 28.77 5.09 2.67
N PRO A 61 27.97 4.09 3.10
CA PRO A 61 26.67 4.38 3.66
C PRO A 61 26.88 5.34 4.85
N LYS A 62 26.17 6.46 4.83
CA LYS A 62 26.23 7.46 5.90
C LYS A 62 25.79 6.73 7.18
N LYS A 63 26.70 6.55 8.14
CA LYS A 63 26.33 5.96 9.43
C LYS A 63 25.23 6.84 10.04
N PRO A 64 24.07 6.29 10.41
CA PRO A 64 23.10 7.05 11.19
C PRO A 64 23.79 7.49 12.48
N SER A 65 23.83 8.79 12.73
CA SER A 65 24.31 9.34 13.99
C SER A 65 23.27 8.97 15.05
N ILE A 66 23.59 7.99 15.88
CA ILE A 66 22.82 7.69 17.09
C ILE A 66 23.00 8.88 18.03
N SER A 67 22.05 9.81 18.03
CA SER A 67 21.90 10.77 19.13
C SER A 67 21.43 9.97 20.33
N LYS A 68 22.32 9.75 21.30
CA LYS A 68 21.94 9.23 22.61
C LYS A 68 21.22 10.33 23.36
N GLU A 69 19.90 10.39 23.24
CA GLU A 69 19.05 11.03 24.24
C GLU A 69 17.62 10.48 24.12
N ASN A 70 17.32 9.56 25.04
CA ASN A 70 16.01 9.24 25.60
C ASN A 70 14.78 9.31 24.67
N ASP A 71 14.59 8.30 23.83
CA ASP A 71 13.25 7.78 23.54
C ASP A 71 13.35 6.35 22.99
N TYR A 72 12.79 5.38 23.69
CA TYR A 72 12.99 3.95 23.39
C TYR A 72 12.18 3.48 22.15
N ASP A 73 11.31 4.32 21.59
CA ASP A 73 10.47 3.96 20.43
C ASP A 73 10.95 4.48 19.07
N GLN A 74 11.92 5.41 19.01
CA GLN A 74 12.40 5.98 17.74
C GLN A 74 13.67 5.31 17.18
N THR A 75 14.24 4.35 17.91
CA THR A 75 15.58 3.81 17.62
C THR A 75 15.62 2.64 16.62
N LEU A 76 14.47 2.19 16.10
CA LEU A 76 14.36 1.02 15.21
C LEU A 76 14.10 1.35 13.73
N LEU A 77 13.87 2.62 13.36
CA LEU A 77 13.42 3.00 12.01
C LEU A 77 14.46 3.76 11.16
N GLN A 78 15.75 3.67 11.50
CA GLN A 78 16.83 4.07 10.59
C GLN A 78 17.52 2.86 9.97
N GLU A 79 16.70 1.94 9.46
CA GLU A 79 17.14 0.99 8.43
C GLU A 79 17.81 1.77 7.30
N THR A 80 18.95 1.29 6.84
CA THR A 80 19.70 1.92 5.73
C THR A 80 18.86 1.79 4.46
N ASN A 81 17.97 2.75 4.26
CA ASN A 81 17.12 2.83 3.08
C ASN A 81 17.98 2.71 1.81
N ALA A 82 17.56 1.90 0.85
CA ALA A 82 18.29 1.70 -0.42
C ALA A 82 18.26 2.94 -1.34
N GLY A 83 17.38 3.91 -1.07
CA GLY A 83 17.27 5.19 -1.81
C GLY A 83 18.57 5.99 -1.89
N PRO A 84 19.33 6.19 -0.78
CA PRO A 84 20.67 6.79 -0.82
C PRO A 84 21.76 5.91 -1.45
N VAL A 85 21.47 4.69 -1.92
CA VAL A 85 22.49 3.85 -2.59
C VAL A 85 22.52 4.09 -4.09
N VAL A 86 21.37 4.41 -4.69
CA VAL A 86 21.23 4.66 -6.14
C VAL A 86 22.12 5.82 -6.60
N GLN A 87 22.33 6.83 -5.75
CA GLN A 87 23.22 7.98 -6.04
C GLN A 87 24.70 7.61 -6.21
N PHE A 88 25.14 6.43 -5.76
CA PHE A 88 26.52 5.97 -5.94
C PHE A 88 26.77 5.34 -7.32
N PHE A 89 25.73 5.08 -8.11
CA PHE A 89 25.86 4.50 -9.44
C PHE A 89 25.85 5.59 -10.50
N ASP A 90 26.79 5.52 -11.44
CA ASP A 90 26.93 6.53 -12.50
C ASP A 90 25.83 6.41 -13.58
N ASN A 91 25.31 5.20 -13.82
CA ASN A 91 24.34 4.89 -14.89
C ASN A 91 23.05 4.28 -14.30
N VAL A 92 22.18 5.13 -13.74
CA VAL A 92 20.88 4.72 -13.19
C VAL A 92 19.81 4.85 -14.27
N ILE A 93 19.04 3.79 -14.47
CA ILE A 93 17.89 3.77 -15.37
C ILE A 93 16.65 3.41 -14.58
N GLY A 94 15.57 4.18 -14.78
CA GLY A 94 14.25 3.80 -14.31
C GLY A 94 13.40 3.26 -15.44
N VAL A 95 12.65 2.23 -15.12
CA VAL A 95 11.72 1.59 -16.02
C VAL A 95 10.34 1.83 -15.45
N SER A 96 9.48 2.50 -16.22
CA SER A 96 8.07 2.65 -15.86
C SER A 96 7.37 1.30 -16.00
N THR A 97 6.58 0.95 -15.02
CA THR A 97 5.89 -0.33 -14.93
C THR A 97 4.41 -0.09 -14.67
N PRO A 98 3.53 -0.98 -15.15
CA PRO A 98 2.11 -0.84 -14.85
C PRO A 98 1.89 -1.02 -13.35
N GLU A 99 0.87 -0.33 -12.82
CA GLU A 99 0.48 -0.40 -11.40
C GLU A 99 0.23 -1.84 -10.94
N SER A 100 -0.17 -2.74 -11.84
CA SER A 100 -0.34 -4.16 -11.55
C SER A 100 0.94 -4.89 -11.07
N ARG A 101 2.14 -4.33 -11.30
CA ARG A 101 3.41 -4.87 -10.77
C ARG A 101 3.78 -4.28 -9.40
N PHE A 102 3.02 -3.31 -8.92
CA PHE A 102 3.27 -2.62 -7.66
C PHE A 102 2.03 -2.65 -6.79
N LEU A 103 2.03 -3.57 -5.83
CA LEU A 103 1.04 -3.64 -4.76
C LEU A 103 1.77 -3.34 -3.45
N PRO A 104 1.72 -2.09 -2.93
CA PRO A 104 2.29 -1.79 -1.64
C PRO A 104 1.60 -2.64 -0.57
N PHE A 105 2.37 -3.09 0.42
CA PHE A 105 1.89 -3.90 1.52
C PHE A 105 2.45 -3.32 2.82
N ASP A 106 1.97 -2.13 3.15
CA ASP A 106 2.46 -1.34 4.27
C ASP A 106 1.39 -1.15 5.35
N ALA A 107 0.14 -1.52 5.09
CA ALA A 107 -0.98 -1.40 6.03
C ALA A 107 -1.96 -2.58 5.94
N THR A 108 -2.78 -2.75 6.98
CA THR A 108 -3.85 -3.75 7.01
C THR A 108 -4.96 -3.49 5.98
N SER A 109 -5.10 -2.24 5.51
CA SER A 109 -5.92 -1.93 4.33
C SER A 109 -5.42 -2.63 3.06
N ASP A 110 -4.10 -2.73 2.87
CA ASP A 110 -3.49 -3.46 1.76
C ASP A 110 -3.71 -4.97 1.92
N LEU A 111 -3.68 -5.47 3.17
CA LEU A 111 -4.01 -6.86 3.47
C LEU A 111 -5.46 -7.20 3.11
N LEU A 112 -6.41 -6.30 3.39
CA LEU A 112 -7.81 -6.48 2.99
C LEU A 112 -7.95 -6.60 1.47
N LEU A 113 -7.23 -5.78 0.70
CA LEU A 113 -7.21 -5.91 -0.77
C LEU A 113 -6.74 -7.30 -1.21
N LEU A 114 -5.61 -7.77 -0.68
CA LEU A 114 -4.97 -9.02 -1.08
C LEU A 114 -5.72 -10.29 -0.63
N GLN A 115 -6.38 -10.23 0.53
CA GLN A 115 -7.13 -11.37 1.08
C GLN A 115 -8.55 -11.49 0.53
N SER A 116 -9.09 -10.41 -0.04
CA SER A 116 -10.43 -10.39 -0.62
C SER A 116 -10.49 -11.09 -1.98
N ASP A 117 -11.69 -11.12 -2.57
CA ASP A 117 -11.93 -11.61 -3.92
C ASP A 117 -11.41 -10.68 -5.04
N LEU A 118 -10.77 -9.55 -4.69
CA LEU A 118 -10.17 -8.62 -5.65
C LEU A 118 -8.93 -9.21 -6.34
N TYR A 119 -8.18 -10.06 -5.65
CA TYR A 119 -6.98 -10.72 -6.14
C TYR A 119 -7.08 -12.23 -5.99
N THR A 120 -6.44 -12.95 -6.91
CA THR A 120 -6.24 -14.39 -6.82
C THR A 120 -4.76 -14.71 -6.95
N CYS A 121 -4.27 -15.60 -6.10
CA CYS A 121 -2.89 -16.07 -6.14
C CYS A 121 -2.84 -17.45 -6.80
N ARG A 122 -2.06 -17.59 -7.88
CA ARG A 122 -1.75 -18.89 -8.49
C ARG A 122 -0.25 -19.03 -8.63
N ALA A 123 0.31 -20.10 -8.04
CA ALA A 123 1.75 -20.38 -8.07
C ALA A 123 2.62 -19.18 -7.63
N GLY A 124 2.18 -18.42 -6.62
CA GLY A 124 2.89 -17.24 -6.13
C GLY A 124 2.72 -15.98 -6.97
N VAL A 125 1.94 -16.03 -8.05
CA VAL A 125 1.61 -14.86 -8.88
C VAL A 125 0.24 -14.34 -8.49
N LEU A 126 0.20 -13.09 -8.03
CA LEU A 126 -1.04 -12.36 -7.81
C LEU A 126 -1.59 -11.88 -9.15
N SER A 127 -2.87 -12.17 -9.38
CA SER A 127 -3.60 -11.74 -10.56
C SER A 127 -4.93 -11.14 -10.12
N ARG A 128 -5.25 -9.99 -10.69
CA ARG A 128 -6.47 -9.27 -10.36
C ARG A 128 -7.70 -10.00 -10.91
N ASN A 129 -8.79 -9.96 -10.16
CA ASN A 129 -10.03 -10.60 -10.57
C ASN A 129 -10.63 -9.92 -11.82
N PRO A 130 -10.79 -10.64 -12.94
CA PRO A 130 -11.27 -10.07 -14.20
C PRO A 130 -12.74 -9.66 -14.15
N ALA A 131 -13.51 -10.11 -13.16
CA ALA A 131 -14.91 -9.71 -13.00
C ALA A 131 -15.04 -8.26 -12.47
N ARG A 132 -13.96 -7.63 -12.01
CA ARG A 132 -13.98 -6.20 -11.67
C ARG A 132 -13.88 -5.35 -12.94
N SER A 133 -14.88 -4.51 -13.16
CA SER A 133 -14.93 -3.55 -14.27
C SER A 133 -14.00 -2.35 -14.08
N ASN A 134 -13.85 -1.85 -12.85
CA ASN A 134 -12.98 -0.71 -12.53
C ASN A 134 -11.50 -1.15 -12.48
N PRO A 135 -10.61 -0.59 -13.34
CA PRO A 135 -9.19 -0.95 -13.36
C PRO A 135 -8.39 -0.41 -12.17
N LEU A 136 -8.97 0.41 -11.29
CA LEU A 136 -8.31 0.97 -10.10
C LEU A 136 -8.71 0.20 -8.83
N ASN A 137 -7.77 0.01 -7.91
CA ASN A 137 -8.07 -0.60 -6.61
C ASN A 137 -9.06 0.29 -5.84
N PRO A 138 -9.94 -0.28 -5.00
CA PRO A 138 -10.75 0.52 -4.10
C PRO A 138 -9.86 1.29 -3.13
N VAL A 139 -10.29 2.49 -2.77
CA VAL A 139 -9.66 3.26 -1.69
C VAL A 139 -10.14 2.69 -0.36
N ILE A 140 -9.24 2.11 0.42
CA ILE A 140 -9.57 1.54 1.72
C ILE A 140 -8.84 2.32 2.80
N ASP A 141 -9.61 2.84 3.74
CA ASP A 141 -9.14 3.60 4.87
C ASP A 141 -9.71 3.00 6.16
N LEU A 142 -8.85 2.28 6.89
CA LEU A 142 -9.22 1.64 8.15
C LEU A 142 -8.64 2.47 9.31
N GLY A 143 -9.46 2.68 10.34
CA GLY A 143 -9.08 3.39 11.54
C GLY A 143 -7.98 2.69 12.35
N PRO A 144 -7.46 3.36 13.40
CA PRO A 144 -6.39 2.82 14.25
C PRO A 144 -6.75 1.47 14.89
N GLU A 145 -8.04 1.19 15.07
CA GLU A 145 -8.58 -0.07 15.61
C GLU A 145 -8.24 -1.30 14.74
N PHE A 146 -7.83 -1.08 13.49
CA PHE A 146 -7.46 -2.11 12.52
C PHE A 146 -5.97 -2.12 12.20
N GLU A 147 -5.14 -1.27 12.82
CA GLU A 147 -3.72 -1.13 12.48
C GLU A 147 -2.93 -2.40 12.82
N LYS A 148 -3.24 -3.04 13.94
CA LYS A 148 -2.62 -4.30 14.34
C LYS A 148 -3.28 -5.47 13.63
N ILE A 149 -2.45 -6.40 13.13
CA ILE A 149 -2.92 -7.60 12.41
C ILE A 149 -3.87 -8.45 13.28
N GLY A 150 -3.58 -8.59 14.58
CA GLY A 150 -4.44 -9.35 15.48
C GLY A 150 -5.84 -8.75 15.62
N ASP A 151 -5.91 -7.42 15.80
CA ASP A 151 -7.18 -6.70 15.91
C ASP A 151 -7.94 -6.75 14.59
N PHE A 152 -7.28 -6.48 13.47
CA PHE A 152 -7.83 -6.64 12.13
C PHE A 152 -8.45 -8.03 11.92
N GLN A 153 -7.70 -9.10 12.18
CA GLN A 153 -8.19 -10.47 12.01
C GLN A 153 -9.38 -10.78 12.93
N SER A 154 -9.36 -10.30 14.17
CA SER A 154 -10.46 -10.53 15.12
C SER A 154 -11.75 -9.80 14.73
N ARG A 155 -11.62 -8.66 14.05
CA ARG A 155 -12.74 -7.82 13.60
C ARG A 155 -13.41 -8.33 12.34
N PHE A 156 -12.74 -9.18 11.55
CA PHE A 156 -13.34 -9.81 10.37
C PHE A 156 -13.58 -11.30 10.60
N LYS A 157 -14.84 -11.70 10.84
CA LYS A 157 -15.21 -13.12 10.94
C LYS A 157 -14.94 -13.87 9.64
N SER A 158 -15.10 -13.19 8.50
CA SER A 158 -14.57 -13.57 7.20
C SER A 158 -14.24 -12.32 6.40
N ILE A 159 -13.25 -12.39 5.52
CA ILE A 159 -12.93 -11.29 4.63
C ILE A 159 -14.10 -11.00 3.68
N PRO A 160 -14.60 -9.76 3.60
CA PRO A 160 -15.72 -9.41 2.74
C PRO A 160 -15.33 -9.50 1.25
N SER A 161 -16.34 -9.76 0.41
CA SER A 161 -16.23 -9.53 -1.03
C SER A 161 -16.22 -8.02 -1.29
N ILE A 162 -15.21 -7.53 -2.04
CA ILE A 162 -15.03 -6.10 -2.35
C ILE A 162 -14.86 -5.87 -3.86
N ILE A 163 -15.12 -6.87 -4.69
CA ILE A 163 -14.92 -6.78 -6.14
C ILE A 163 -15.65 -5.58 -6.77
N GLY A 164 -16.83 -5.22 -6.25
CA GLY A 164 -17.65 -4.08 -6.68
C GLY A 164 -17.53 -2.83 -5.79
N LEU A 165 -16.51 -2.75 -4.94
CA LEU A 165 -16.26 -1.60 -4.05
C LEU A 165 -15.42 -0.53 -4.77
N ASP A 166 -15.77 0.75 -4.62
CA ASP A 166 -14.90 1.85 -5.03
C ASP A 166 -14.17 2.50 -3.83
N SER A 167 -14.83 2.64 -2.68
CA SER A 167 -14.21 3.19 -1.47
C SER A 167 -14.84 2.66 -0.18
N LEU A 168 -14.01 2.39 0.82
CA LEU A 168 -14.39 1.99 2.18
C LEU A 168 -13.60 2.81 3.19
N THR A 169 -14.32 3.41 4.14
CA THR A 169 -13.79 4.07 5.32
C THR A 169 -14.43 3.43 6.55
N VAL A 170 -13.60 3.01 7.50
CA VAL A 170 -14.05 2.45 8.77
C VAL A 170 -13.37 3.20 9.91
N ARG A 171 -14.14 3.65 10.88
CA ARG A 171 -13.72 4.40 12.07
C ARG A 171 -14.42 3.83 13.30
N GLY A 172 -13.66 3.73 14.38
CA GLY A 172 -14.17 3.25 15.65
C GLY A 172 -14.31 1.73 15.71
N ASP A 173 -15.09 1.30 16.68
CA ASP A 173 -15.09 -0.09 17.15
C ASP A 173 -16.08 -0.95 16.35
N VAL A 174 -15.68 -1.33 15.14
CA VAL A 174 -16.53 -2.05 14.16
C VAL A 174 -16.07 -3.50 13.98
N TRP A 175 -17.04 -4.42 13.89
CA TRP A 175 -16.84 -5.82 13.57
C TRP A 175 -17.66 -6.23 12.34
N PHE A 176 -17.06 -7.06 11.51
CA PHE A 176 -17.62 -7.60 10.29
C PHE A 176 -17.98 -9.08 10.50
N GLY A 177 -19.26 -9.39 10.33
CA GLY A 177 -19.77 -10.75 10.27
C GLY A 177 -19.26 -11.56 9.07
N ALA A 178 -19.80 -12.76 8.92
CA ALA A 178 -19.42 -13.69 7.87
C ALA A 178 -20.15 -13.40 6.54
N ASN A 179 -19.49 -13.66 5.41
CA ASN A 179 -20.06 -13.59 4.06
C ASN A 179 -20.63 -12.22 3.69
N ILE A 180 -19.97 -11.15 4.12
CA ILE A 180 -20.35 -9.77 3.77
C ILE A 180 -19.91 -9.45 2.33
N THR A 181 -20.74 -8.71 1.61
CA THR A 181 -20.42 -8.19 0.28
C THR A 181 -20.55 -6.66 0.29
N LEU A 182 -19.48 -5.97 -0.04
CA LEU A 182 -19.43 -4.51 -0.11
C LEU A 182 -19.44 -4.09 -1.58
N LYS A 183 -20.51 -3.42 -2.01
CA LYS A 183 -20.68 -2.89 -3.36
C LYS A 183 -20.99 -1.41 -3.25
N ALA A 184 -20.26 -0.54 -3.95
CA ALA A 184 -20.67 0.86 -3.96
C ALA A 184 -20.01 1.66 -5.08
N ILE A 185 -20.82 2.52 -5.70
CA ILE A 185 -20.40 3.64 -6.54
C ILE A 185 -20.08 4.88 -5.66
N SER A 186 -20.53 4.88 -4.39
CA SER A 186 -20.30 5.94 -3.38
C SER A 186 -19.41 5.44 -2.23
N PRO A 187 -18.71 6.33 -1.51
CA PRO A 187 -17.93 5.93 -0.33
C PRO A 187 -18.80 5.22 0.72
N GLN A 188 -18.32 4.09 1.24
CA GLN A 188 -18.92 3.40 2.39
C GLN A 188 -18.22 3.89 3.66
N ILE A 189 -18.92 4.61 4.54
CA ILE A 189 -18.32 5.20 5.75
C ILE A 189 -18.97 4.59 6.98
N TRP A 190 -18.26 3.73 7.67
CA TRP A 190 -18.65 3.21 8.97
C TRP A 190 -17.96 4.04 10.04
N ASP A 191 -18.74 4.78 10.81
CA ASP A 191 -18.24 5.53 11.94
C ASP A 191 -19.12 5.19 13.15
N SER A 192 -18.49 4.72 14.22
CA SER A 192 -19.20 4.34 15.44
C SER A 192 -18.46 4.85 16.66
N GLN A 193 -19.20 5.52 17.54
CA GLN A 193 -18.73 5.87 18.88
C GLN A 193 -18.90 4.71 19.87
N GLU A 194 -19.74 3.72 19.53
CA GLU A 194 -20.02 2.53 20.34
C GLU A 194 -19.66 1.24 19.58
N PRO A 195 -19.36 0.13 20.27
CA PRO A 195 -19.12 -1.17 19.63
C PRO A 195 -20.27 -1.61 18.71
N CYS A 196 -19.93 -1.97 17.47
CA CYS A 196 -20.90 -2.18 16.42
C CYS A 196 -20.58 -3.42 15.56
N GLN A 197 -21.56 -4.31 15.34
CA GLN A 197 -21.39 -5.47 14.46
C GLN A 197 -22.24 -5.39 13.20
N ILE A 198 -21.57 -5.47 12.05
CA ILE A 198 -22.20 -5.69 10.75
C ILE A 198 -22.63 -7.16 10.66
N PRO A 199 -23.92 -7.45 10.40
CA PRO A 199 -24.43 -8.81 10.45
C PRO A 199 -23.89 -9.69 9.31
N ASN A 200 -24.04 -11.01 9.47
CA ASN A 200 -23.66 -11.97 8.43
C ASN A 200 -24.51 -11.78 7.17
N LEU A 201 -23.97 -12.13 6.00
CA LEU A 201 -24.63 -12.07 4.69
C LEU A 201 -25.05 -10.64 4.27
N TYR A 202 -24.54 -9.61 4.95
CA TYR A 202 -24.88 -8.24 4.65
C TYR A 202 -24.35 -7.83 3.26
N VAL A 203 -25.22 -7.18 2.48
CA VAL A 203 -24.86 -6.58 1.19
C VAL A 203 -25.00 -5.06 1.33
N ALA A 204 -23.87 -4.36 1.41
CA ALA A 204 -23.85 -2.90 1.44
C ALA A 204 -23.94 -2.39 -0.01
N GLU A 205 -24.89 -1.48 -0.29
CA GLU A 205 -25.07 -0.87 -1.64
C GLU A 205 -25.07 0.69 -1.62
N ALA A 206 -25.16 1.33 -0.45
CA ALA A 206 -25.19 2.80 -0.27
C ALA A 206 -24.55 3.24 1.06
N LEU A 207 -24.35 4.56 1.27
CA LEU A 207 -23.82 5.15 2.51
C LEU A 207 -24.57 4.61 3.74
N LEU A 208 -23.84 4.03 4.69
CA LEU A 208 -24.39 3.44 5.90
C LEU A 208 -23.69 4.02 7.13
N SER A 209 -24.44 4.76 7.94
CA SER A 209 -24.11 4.96 9.35
C SER A 209 -24.47 3.68 10.12
N CYS A 210 -23.90 3.47 11.31
CA CYS A 210 -24.18 2.32 12.18
C CYS A 210 -25.65 2.17 12.63
N GLU A 211 -26.58 3.02 12.15
CA GLU A 211 -28.02 3.01 12.41
C GLU A 211 -28.78 1.73 11.99
N GLY A 212 -28.11 0.73 11.41
CA GLY A 212 -28.68 -0.59 11.10
C GLY A 212 -27.90 -1.80 11.64
N ALA A 213 -26.85 -1.56 12.42
CA ALA A 213 -25.99 -2.60 12.96
C ALA A 213 -26.39 -2.96 14.40
N GLN A 214 -26.21 -4.22 14.78
CA GLN A 214 -26.52 -4.66 16.14
C GLN A 214 -25.42 -4.18 17.08
N ALA A 215 -25.82 -3.53 18.18
CA ALA A 215 -24.92 -3.29 19.30
C ALA A 215 -24.41 -4.63 19.83
N ILE A 216 -23.11 -4.69 20.13
CA ILE A 216 -22.45 -5.89 20.68
C ILE A 216 -22.54 -5.87 22.20
#